data_AF-A0A4P5SHT2-F1
#
_entry.id   AF-A0A4P5SHT2-F1
#
_cell.length_a   1.000
_cell.length_b   1.000
_cell.length_c   1.000
_cell.angle_alpha   90.00
_cell.angle_beta   90.00
_cell.angle_gamma   90.00
#
_symmetry.space_group_name_H-M   'P 1'
#
loop_
_entity.id
_entity.type
_entity.pdbx_description
1 polymer ?
#
loop_
_entity_poly.entity_id
_entity_poly.type
_entity_poly.pdbx_seq_one_letter_code
_entity_poly.pdbx_strand_id
1 'polypeptide(L)'
;MFFQKKLANKFFLGEFIKKIKNKKYKIMKTKILFIIAFVLSSSLVNSANAKNQNTKLSDIKISNSQNKDEREELHSIDLEKLYKDAENYYKLAKSWQKLKCLPKSGFICTKHECKRKDISAHIILDKKQKTVSRCENDNCETFVAEFEQTGSFVNIQSKGPVGSLIRILGDSRYKEITTVGLDAYIANGNCEIYNEEDKKL
;
A
#
# COMPACT_ATOMS: atom_id res chain seq x y z
N MET A 1 -66.69 27.49 29.49
CA MET A 1 -65.61 27.74 28.51
C MET A 1 -64.91 26.42 28.20
N PHE A 2 -65.54 25.58 27.37
CA PHE A 2 -65.22 25.42 25.95
C PHE A 2 -63.81 24.82 25.73
N PHE A 3 -63.66 23.49 25.72
CA PHE A 3 -63.91 22.64 24.55
C PHE A 3 -63.28 23.18 23.23
N GLN A 4 -62.04 23.71 23.26
CA GLN A 4 -61.34 24.15 22.04
C GLN A 4 -59.82 23.83 21.99
N LYS A 5 -59.20 23.25 23.02
CA LYS A 5 -57.73 23.04 23.01
C LYS A 5 -57.21 21.69 22.51
N LYS A 6 -58.07 20.71 22.22
CA LYS A 6 -57.64 19.34 21.89
C LYS A 6 -57.62 18.99 20.39
N LEU A 7 -58.08 19.88 19.51
CA LEU A 7 -58.16 19.65 18.05
C LEU A 7 -57.01 20.29 17.24
N ALA A 8 -56.29 21.28 17.79
CA ALA A 8 -55.23 21.97 17.05
C ALA A 8 -53.92 21.15 16.90
N ASN A 9 -53.64 20.19 17.79
CA ASN A 9 -52.37 19.43 17.77
C ASN A 9 -52.35 18.25 16.79
N LYS A 10 -53.49 17.82 16.25
CA LYS A 10 -53.54 16.73 15.24
C LYS A 10 -53.40 17.23 13.80
N PHE A 11 -53.70 18.50 13.54
CA PHE A 11 -53.63 19.06 12.18
C PHE A 11 -52.19 19.42 11.77
N PHE A 12 -51.37 19.91 12.71
CA PHE A 12 -49.98 20.31 12.43
C PHE A 12 -49.02 19.13 12.16
N LEU A 13 -49.23 17.96 12.77
CA LEU A 13 -48.38 16.78 12.51
C LEU A 13 -48.64 16.15 11.12
N GLY A 14 -49.88 16.22 10.62
CA GLY A 14 -50.27 15.62 9.34
C GLY A 14 -49.62 16.29 8.14
N GLU A 15 -49.54 17.63 8.14
CA GLU A 15 -48.91 18.39 7.04
C GLU A 15 -47.39 18.26 7.03
N PHE A 16 -46.74 18.20 8.20
CA PHE A 16 -45.29 18.08 8.30
C PHE A 16 -44.78 16.75 7.73
N ILE A 17 -45.48 15.64 8.01
CA ILE A 17 -45.11 14.31 7.51
C ILE A 17 -45.30 14.22 5.98
N LYS A 18 -46.35 14.87 5.43
CA LYS A 18 -46.59 14.94 3.98
C LYS A 18 -45.47 15.73 3.27
N LYS A 19 -45.00 16.83 3.88
CA LYS A 19 -43.90 17.67 3.36
C LYS A 19 -42.56 16.94 3.38
N ILE A 20 -42.28 16.11 4.40
CA ILE A 20 -41.04 15.31 4.51
C ILE A 20 -41.03 14.17 3.48
N LYS A 21 -42.15 13.48 3.25
CA LYS A 21 -42.23 12.39 2.25
C LYS A 21 -42.01 12.92 0.82
N ASN A 22 -42.59 14.06 0.46
CA ASN A 22 -42.38 14.66 -0.86
C ASN A 22 -40.95 15.17 -1.08
N LYS A 23 -40.27 15.67 -0.04
CA LYS A 23 -38.87 16.12 -0.13
C LYS A 23 -37.89 14.94 -0.32
N LYS A 24 -38.12 13.81 0.37
CA LYS A 24 -37.31 12.58 0.17
C LYS A 24 -37.50 11.99 -1.23
N TYR A 25 -38.72 11.99 -1.76
CA TYR A 25 -39.00 11.45 -3.11
C TYR A 25 -38.36 12.31 -4.22
N LYS A 26 -38.33 13.64 -4.04
CA LYS A 26 -37.69 14.56 -5.00
C LYS A 26 -36.17 14.41 -5.01
N ILE A 27 -35.53 14.23 -3.85
CA ILE A 27 -34.07 14.02 -3.73
C ILE A 27 -33.65 12.64 -4.26
N MET A 28 -34.48 11.61 -4.11
CA MET A 28 -34.17 10.25 -4.60
C MET A 28 -34.23 10.17 -6.13
N LYS A 29 -35.17 10.88 -6.79
CA LYS A 29 -35.23 10.95 -8.26
C LYS A 29 -34.05 11.69 -8.88
N THR A 30 -33.48 12.71 -8.21
CA THR A 30 -32.33 13.46 -8.75
C THR A 30 -31.04 12.64 -8.71
N LYS A 31 -30.85 11.78 -7.70
CA LYS A 31 -29.67 10.91 -7.60
C LYS A 31 -29.66 9.78 -8.64
N ILE A 32 -30.83 9.24 -8.98
CA ILE A 32 -30.95 8.16 -9.98
C ILE A 32 -30.70 8.70 -11.40
N LEU A 33 -31.10 9.94 -11.71
CA LEU A 33 -30.80 10.56 -13.01
C LEU A 33 -29.29 10.80 -13.22
N PHE A 34 -28.54 11.13 -12.15
CA PHE A 34 -27.09 11.34 -12.22
C PHE A 34 -26.30 10.03 -12.46
N ILE A 35 -26.77 8.90 -11.93
CA ILE A 35 -26.09 7.60 -12.12
C ILE A 35 -26.26 7.11 -13.57
N ILE A 36 -27.41 7.34 -14.19
CA ILE A 36 -27.65 6.95 -15.59
C ILE A 36 -26.84 7.83 -16.56
N ALA A 37 -26.65 9.12 -16.24
CA ALA A 37 -25.79 10.01 -17.03
C ALA A 37 -24.30 9.64 -16.96
N PHE A 38 -23.82 9.11 -15.82
CA PHE A 38 -22.40 8.76 -15.66
C PHE A 38 -22.01 7.46 -16.38
N VAL A 39 -22.95 6.51 -16.51
CA VAL A 39 -22.72 5.22 -17.21
C VAL A 39 -22.75 5.38 -18.74
N LEU A 40 -23.42 6.41 -19.26
CA LEU A 40 -23.50 6.69 -20.70
C LEU A 40 -22.35 7.57 -21.24
N SER A 41 -21.49 8.13 -20.39
CA SER A 41 -20.32 8.92 -20.81
C SER A 41 -18.99 8.14 -20.86
N SER A 42 -18.97 6.87 -20.49
CA SER A 42 -17.74 6.03 -20.45
C SER A 42 -17.49 5.18 -21.70
N SER A 43 -18.29 5.32 -22.77
CA SER A 43 -18.15 4.53 -24.02
C SER A 43 -17.52 5.29 -25.20
N LEU A 44 -16.89 6.45 -24.98
CA LEU A 44 -16.16 7.19 -26.02
C LEU A 44 -14.80 7.71 -25.48
N VAL A 45 -13.84 6.80 -25.31
CA VAL A 45 -12.41 7.12 -25.48
C VAL A 45 -11.85 6.12 -26.49
N ASN A 46 -11.90 6.52 -27.75
CA ASN A 46 -11.20 5.87 -28.83
C ASN A 46 -9.68 6.06 -28.65
N SER A 47 -8.98 4.94 -28.64
CA SER A 47 -7.74 4.68 -29.37
C SER A 47 -6.88 5.90 -29.73
N ALA A 48 -5.98 6.28 -28.82
CA ALA A 48 -4.77 7.00 -29.20
C ALA A 48 -3.69 5.99 -29.66
N ASN A 49 -3.72 5.72 -30.96
CA ASN A 49 -2.57 5.57 -31.85
C ASN A 49 -1.33 4.85 -31.26
N ALA A 50 -1.37 3.52 -31.24
CA ALA A 50 -0.16 2.72 -31.29
C ALA A 50 0.52 2.96 -32.65
N LYS A 51 1.48 3.89 -32.69
CA LYS A 51 2.42 3.99 -33.81
C LYS A 51 3.24 2.70 -33.83
N ASN A 52 2.79 1.84 -34.72
CA ASN A 52 3.43 0.63 -35.20
C ASN A 52 4.85 0.96 -35.70
N GLN A 53 5.85 0.85 -34.81
CA GLN A 53 7.22 0.65 -35.24
C GLN A 53 7.45 -0.86 -35.31
N ASN A 54 7.17 -1.43 -36.47
CA ASN A 54 7.80 -2.66 -36.93
C ASN A 54 9.30 -2.39 -37.13
N THR A 55 10.04 -2.23 -36.03
CA THR A 55 11.49 -2.32 -36.06
C THR A 55 11.80 -3.80 -36.08
N LYS A 56 12.12 -4.32 -37.27
CA LYS A 56 12.80 -5.60 -37.41
C LYS A 56 13.91 -5.67 -36.36
N LEU A 57 13.92 -6.74 -35.57
CA LEU A 57 14.91 -7.06 -34.55
C LEU A 57 16.32 -7.32 -35.13
N SER A 58 16.60 -6.91 -36.37
CA SER A 58 17.84 -7.18 -37.10
C SER A 58 18.85 -6.03 -37.11
N ASP A 59 18.55 -4.86 -36.55
CA ASP A 59 19.44 -3.68 -36.67
C ASP A 59 19.91 -3.06 -35.35
N ILE A 60 19.86 -3.80 -34.23
CA ILE A 60 20.63 -3.40 -33.02
C ILE A 60 22.09 -3.77 -33.27
N LYS A 61 22.83 -2.90 -33.97
CA LYS A 61 24.29 -2.94 -33.97
C LYS A 61 24.80 -2.35 -32.66
N ILE A 62 25.00 -3.22 -31.67
CA ILE A 62 25.80 -2.90 -30.48
C ILE A 62 27.23 -2.69 -30.97
N SER A 63 27.68 -1.43 -31.03
CA SER A 63 29.08 -1.10 -31.31
C SER A 63 29.94 -1.56 -30.15
N ASN A 64 30.54 -2.74 -30.32
CA ASN A 64 31.44 -3.37 -29.37
C ASN A 64 32.82 -2.70 -29.48
N SER A 65 33.05 -1.58 -28.79
CA SER A 65 34.41 -1.06 -28.62
C SER A 65 35.05 -1.78 -27.43
N GLN A 66 35.90 -2.74 -27.77
CA GLN A 66 36.67 -3.58 -26.86
C GLN A 66 37.50 -2.75 -25.87
N ASN A 67 37.34 -3.02 -24.57
CA ASN A 67 38.43 -2.90 -23.61
C ASN A 67 38.41 -4.14 -22.70
N LYS A 68 39.32 -5.06 -23.06
CA LYS A 68 40.09 -6.01 -22.24
C LYS A 68 39.39 -6.77 -21.10
N ASP A 69 39.14 -8.05 -21.39
CA ASP A 69 39.38 -9.22 -20.52
C ASP A 69 38.86 -9.21 -19.07
N GLU A 70 37.54 -9.23 -18.92
CA GLU A 70 36.88 -10.00 -17.87
C GLU A 70 35.68 -10.72 -18.49
N ARG A 71 35.92 -11.84 -19.17
CA ARG A 71 34.85 -12.80 -19.41
C ARG A 71 34.55 -13.47 -18.07
N GLU A 72 33.73 -12.83 -17.26
CA GLU A 72 32.99 -13.56 -16.23
C GLU A 72 32.34 -14.75 -16.92
N GLU A 73 32.77 -15.96 -16.54
CA GLU A 73 32.13 -17.19 -16.98
C GLU A 73 30.64 -17.05 -16.67
N LEU A 74 29.81 -17.08 -17.72
CA LEU A 74 28.36 -17.20 -17.59
C LEU A 74 28.08 -18.53 -16.89
N HIS A 75 28.07 -18.52 -15.55
CA HIS A 75 27.63 -19.64 -14.75
C HIS A 75 26.26 -20.06 -15.27
N SER A 76 26.12 -21.33 -15.67
CA SER A 76 24.85 -21.86 -16.15
C SER A 76 23.79 -21.60 -15.08
N ILE A 77 22.80 -20.79 -15.42
CA ILE A 77 21.70 -20.46 -14.51
C ILE A 77 20.92 -21.76 -14.25
N ASP A 78 21.01 -22.25 -13.02
CA ASP A 78 20.19 -23.36 -12.54
C ASP A 78 18.76 -22.86 -12.30
N LEU A 79 17.93 -22.94 -13.34
CA LEU A 79 16.54 -22.52 -13.31
C LEU A 79 15.75 -23.29 -12.25
N GLU A 80 16.02 -24.58 -12.05
CA GLU A 80 15.29 -25.41 -11.10
C GLU A 80 15.54 -24.93 -9.67
N LYS A 81 16.80 -24.67 -9.32
CA LYS A 81 17.16 -24.08 -8.04
C LYS A 81 16.49 -22.72 -7.84
N LEU A 82 16.50 -21.84 -8.86
CA LEU A 82 15.85 -20.53 -8.77
C LEU A 82 14.35 -20.63 -8.50
N TYR A 83 13.64 -21.53 -9.18
CA TYR A 83 12.21 -21.74 -8.94
C TYR A 83 11.95 -22.25 -7.51
N LYS A 84 12.74 -23.21 -7.05
CA LYS A 84 12.63 -23.75 -5.69
C LYS A 84 12.90 -22.69 -4.63
N ASP A 85 13.91 -21.86 -4.82
CA ASP A 85 14.23 -20.76 -3.90
C ASP A 85 13.09 -19.72 -3.87
N ALA A 86 12.57 -19.34 -5.05
CA ALA A 86 11.46 -18.41 -5.15
C ALA A 86 10.18 -18.93 -4.44
N GLU A 87 9.87 -20.22 -4.61
CA GLU A 87 8.75 -20.89 -3.95
C GLU A 87 8.94 -20.94 -2.43
N ASN A 88 10.16 -21.24 -1.96
CA ASN A 88 10.49 -21.22 -0.54
C ASN A 88 10.30 -19.83 0.05
N TYR A 89 10.81 -18.78 -0.61
CA TYR A 89 10.59 -17.41 -0.15
C TYR A 89 9.10 -17.03 -0.16
N TYR A 90 8.33 -17.46 -1.16
CA TYR A 90 6.88 -17.24 -1.18
C TYR A 90 6.19 -17.85 0.03
N LYS A 91 6.51 -19.12 0.35
CA LYS A 91 5.94 -19.84 1.50
C LYS A 91 6.28 -19.16 2.82
N LEU A 92 7.55 -18.79 3.01
CA LEU A 92 8.02 -18.12 4.22
C LEU A 92 7.43 -16.72 4.38
N ALA A 93 7.37 -15.93 3.31
CA ALA A 93 6.75 -14.61 3.31
C ALA A 93 5.25 -14.67 3.65
N LYS A 94 4.59 -15.78 3.33
CA LYS A 94 3.16 -15.98 3.62
C LYS A 94 2.89 -16.41 5.06
N SER A 95 3.79 -17.19 5.69
CA SER A 95 3.51 -17.95 6.91
C SER A 95 3.51 -17.14 8.21
N TRP A 96 4.36 -16.13 8.33
CA TRP A 96 4.46 -15.32 9.55
C TRP A 96 3.19 -14.51 9.82
N GLN A 97 2.93 -14.26 11.11
CA GLN A 97 1.77 -13.49 11.57
C GLN A 97 2.19 -12.15 12.20
N LYS A 98 3.28 -12.16 12.97
CA LYS A 98 3.81 -10.98 13.65
C LYS A 98 5.33 -10.98 13.58
N LEU A 99 5.91 -9.85 13.20
CA LEU A 99 7.35 -9.67 13.06
C LEU A 99 7.81 -8.42 13.80
N LYS A 100 9.01 -8.47 14.37
CA LYS A 100 9.76 -7.31 14.86
C LYS A 100 10.93 -7.10 13.93
N CYS A 101 11.08 -5.89 13.39
CA CYS A 101 12.09 -5.59 12.39
C CYS A 101 13.04 -4.52 12.91
N LEU A 102 14.32 -4.85 12.89
CA LEU A 102 15.41 -4.01 13.40
C LEU A 102 16.22 -3.44 12.22
N PRO A 103 16.34 -2.11 12.12
CA PRO A 103 17.14 -1.50 11.07
C PRO A 103 18.63 -1.80 11.28
N LYS A 104 19.33 -2.10 10.18
CA LYS A 104 20.80 -2.23 10.12
C LYS A 104 21.45 -1.03 9.45
N SER A 105 20.75 -0.38 8.53
CA SER A 105 21.22 0.83 7.86
C SER A 105 20.05 1.75 7.53
N GLY A 106 20.34 3.05 7.53
CA GLY A 106 19.39 4.10 7.26
C GLY A 106 19.93 5.13 6.29
N PHE A 107 19.06 5.71 5.48
CA PHE A 107 19.36 6.80 4.57
C PHE A 107 18.27 7.85 4.61
N ILE A 108 18.64 9.12 4.47
CA ILE A 108 17.73 10.21 4.14
C ILE A 108 18.09 10.66 2.72
N CYS A 109 17.14 10.47 1.81
CA CYS A 109 17.22 10.93 0.44
C CYS A 109 16.43 12.22 0.29
N THR A 110 17.13 13.28 -0.05
CA THR A 110 16.55 14.56 -0.47
C THR A 110 16.58 14.66 -1.99
N LYS A 111 16.16 15.79 -2.55
CA LYS A 111 16.30 16.09 -3.99
C LYS A 111 17.73 15.91 -4.52
N HIS A 112 18.75 16.20 -3.70
CA HIS A 112 20.13 16.36 -4.19
C HIS A 112 21.03 15.16 -3.86
N GLU A 113 20.74 14.45 -2.78
CA GLU A 113 21.62 13.38 -2.28
C GLU A 113 20.89 12.44 -1.33
N CYS A 114 21.49 11.25 -1.15
CA CYS A 114 21.12 10.29 -0.11
C CYS A 114 22.25 10.17 0.89
N LYS A 115 22.02 10.63 2.12
CA LYS A 115 23.00 10.56 3.21
C LYS A 115 22.66 9.43 4.17
N ARG A 116 23.68 8.74 4.66
CA ARG A 116 23.50 7.73 5.71
C ARG A 116 22.99 8.39 6.99
N LYS A 117 22.05 7.76 7.66
CA LYS A 117 21.49 8.17 8.96
C LYS A 117 21.43 6.98 9.89
N ASP A 118 21.74 7.21 11.16
CA ASP A 118 21.46 6.24 12.21
C ASP A 118 19.96 6.19 12.48
N ILE A 119 19.42 4.97 12.60
CA ILE A 119 18.00 4.71 12.86
C ILE A 119 17.94 3.80 14.08
N SER A 120 17.40 4.33 15.17
CA SER A 120 17.14 3.61 16.43
C SER A 120 15.76 2.96 16.47
N ALA A 121 14.80 3.53 15.73
CA ALA A 121 13.42 3.07 15.74
C ALA A 121 13.28 1.69 15.09
N HIS A 122 12.56 0.80 15.75
CA HIS A 122 12.18 -0.51 15.20
C HIS A 122 10.70 -0.53 14.84
N ILE A 123 10.30 -1.48 14.01
CA ILE A 123 8.89 -1.63 13.61
C ILE A 123 8.37 -3.02 13.99
N ILE A 124 7.12 -3.07 14.43
CA ILE A 124 6.38 -4.30 14.69
C ILE A 124 5.27 -4.40 13.64
N LEU A 125 5.29 -5.47 12.87
CA LEU A 125 4.35 -5.75 11.78
C LEU A 125 3.38 -6.81 12.28
N ASP A 126 2.09 -6.48 12.39
CA ASP A 126 1.05 -7.42 12.81
C ASP A 126 0.06 -7.65 11.67
N LYS A 127 0.23 -8.78 10.96
CA LYS A 127 -0.60 -9.15 9.81
C LYS A 127 -2.04 -9.47 10.22
N LYS A 128 -2.22 -10.01 11.42
CA LYS A 128 -3.53 -10.41 11.96
C LYS A 128 -4.35 -9.17 12.31
N GLN A 129 -3.72 -8.20 12.97
CA GLN A 129 -4.36 -6.94 13.33
C GLN A 129 -4.35 -5.90 12.20
N LYS A 130 -3.58 -6.15 11.14
CA LYS A 130 -3.36 -5.22 10.02
C LYS A 130 -2.81 -3.88 10.48
N THR A 131 -1.78 -3.95 11.33
CA THR A 131 -1.13 -2.76 11.91
C THR A 131 0.37 -2.80 11.75
N VAL A 132 0.95 -1.60 11.71
CA VAL A 132 2.39 -1.36 11.82
C VAL A 132 2.58 -0.49 13.05
N SER A 133 3.39 -0.93 14.00
CA SER A 133 3.79 -0.11 15.15
C SER A 133 5.23 0.34 14.96
N ARG A 134 5.47 1.64 15.03
CA ARG A 134 6.82 2.23 15.01
C ARG A 134 7.20 2.57 16.45
N CYS A 135 8.29 1.99 16.92
CA CYS A 135 8.72 2.10 18.31
C CYS A 135 10.09 2.77 18.38
N GLU A 136 10.17 3.84 19.17
CA GLU A 136 11.42 4.47 19.57
C GLU A 136 11.55 4.33 21.08
N ASN A 137 12.48 3.47 21.51
CA ASN A 137 12.56 2.97 22.88
C ASN A 137 11.22 2.32 23.30
N ASP A 138 10.63 2.74 24.42
CA ASP A 138 9.36 2.22 24.95
C ASP A 138 8.11 2.89 24.35
N ASN A 139 8.29 3.93 23.53
CA ASN A 139 7.19 4.67 22.92
C ASN A 139 6.88 4.11 21.53
N CYS A 140 5.70 3.50 21.40
CA CYS A 140 5.23 2.94 20.14
C CYS A 140 4.01 3.69 19.61
N GLU A 141 4.07 4.11 18.35
CA GLU A 141 2.93 4.64 17.60
C GLU A 141 2.41 3.57 16.64
N THR A 142 1.12 3.27 16.68
CA THR A 142 0.50 2.22 15.85
C THR A 142 -0.38 2.81 14.76
N PHE A 143 -0.16 2.35 13.53
CA PHE A 143 -0.87 2.77 12.33
C PHE A 143 -1.59 1.58 11.71
N VAL A 144 -2.76 1.82 11.12
CA VAL A 144 -3.45 0.84 10.28
C VAL A 144 -2.67 0.69 8.97
N ALA A 145 -2.50 -0.55 8.49
CA ALA A 145 -1.77 -0.83 7.27
C ALA A 145 -2.44 -1.93 6.43
N GLU A 146 -2.16 -1.91 5.13
CA GLU A 146 -2.57 -2.95 4.20
C GLU A 146 -1.39 -3.90 3.95
N PHE A 147 -1.64 -5.21 3.96
CA PHE A 147 -0.63 -6.25 3.76
C PHE A 147 -1.00 -7.02 2.49
N GLU A 148 -0.12 -7.02 1.50
CA GLU A 148 -0.32 -7.67 0.22
C GLU A 148 0.86 -8.59 -0.12
N GLN A 149 0.56 -9.85 -0.42
CA GLN A 149 1.58 -10.77 -0.92
C GLN A 149 1.81 -10.52 -2.41
N THR A 150 3.03 -10.19 -2.80
CA THR A 150 3.46 -10.03 -4.20
C THR A 150 4.67 -10.92 -4.50
N GLY A 151 4.43 -12.10 -5.07
CA GLY A 151 5.48 -13.11 -5.28
C GLY A 151 6.16 -13.48 -3.96
N SER A 152 7.49 -13.47 -3.94
CA SER A 152 8.31 -13.79 -2.75
C SER A 152 8.30 -12.70 -1.66
N PHE A 153 7.52 -11.63 -1.83
CA PHE A 153 7.51 -10.48 -0.92
C PHE A 153 6.13 -10.24 -0.32
N VAL A 154 6.10 -9.63 0.86
CA VAL A 154 4.93 -8.94 1.40
C VAL A 154 5.17 -7.45 1.31
N ASN A 155 4.29 -6.73 0.61
CA ASN A 155 4.23 -5.27 0.64
C ASN A 155 3.27 -4.84 1.74
N ILE A 156 3.66 -3.83 2.49
CA ILE A 156 2.91 -3.30 3.61
C ILE A 156 2.85 -1.79 3.42
N GLN A 157 1.66 -1.22 3.41
CA GLN A 157 1.47 0.21 3.26
C GLN A 157 0.65 0.77 4.42
N SER A 158 1.24 1.68 5.20
CA SER A 158 0.54 2.36 6.30
C SER A 158 -0.38 3.46 5.77
N LYS A 159 -1.51 3.67 6.45
CA LYS A 159 -2.41 4.81 6.21
C LYS A 159 -2.08 5.90 7.21
N GLY A 160 -1.75 7.10 6.74
CA GLY A 160 -1.44 8.25 7.59
C GLY A 160 -0.76 9.40 6.85
N PRO A 161 -0.51 10.52 7.53
CA PRO A 161 0.22 11.67 6.97
C PRO A 161 1.69 11.35 6.67
N VAL A 162 2.23 10.32 7.33
CA VAL A 162 3.55 9.75 7.08
C VAL A 162 3.32 8.42 6.35
N GLY A 163 3.47 8.44 5.03
CA GLY A 163 3.25 7.25 4.21
C GLY A 163 4.47 6.34 4.27
N SER A 164 4.33 5.15 4.86
CA SER A 164 5.39 4.14 4.90
C SER A 164 5.04 2.97 3.99
N LEU A 165 5.97 2.64 3.10
CA LEU A 165 5.99 1.43 2.29
C LEU A 165 7.06 0.50 2.86
N ILE A 166 6.65 -0.65 3.36
CA ILE A 166 7.54 -1.68 3.91
C ILE A 166 7.45 -2.90 3.02
N ARG A 167 8.59 -3.50 2.68
CA ARG A 167 8.67 -4.73 1.87
C ARG A 167 9.49 -5.77 2.60
N ILE A 168 8.90 -6.94 2.81
CA ILE A 168 9.51 -8.08 3.52
C ILE A 168 9.75 -9.20 2.51
N LEU A 169 10.97 -9.72 2.45
CA LEU A 169 11.31 -10.95 1.73
C LEU A 169 11.10 -12.17 2.64
N GLY A 170 10.88 -13.35 2.06
CA GLY A 170 10.64 -14.58 2.83
C GLY A 170 11.74 -14.97 3.84
N ASP A 171 12.98 -14.54 3.67
CA ASP A 171 14.06 -14.72 4.66
C ASP A 171 14.12 -13.62 5.72
N SER A 172 13.05 -12.85 5.86
CA SER A 172 12.92 -11.76 6.85
C SER A 172 13.79 -10.55 6.58
N ARG A 173 14.50 -10.44 5.45
CA ARG A 173 15.08 -9.16 5.04
C ARG A 173 13.97 -8.16 4.76
N TYR A 174 14.13 -6.93 5.24
CA TYR A 174 13.16 -5.87 4.99
C TYR A 174 13.78 -4.57 4.50
N LYS A 175 12.94 -3.82 3.80
CA LYS A 175 13.15 -2.43 3.44
C LYS A 175 11.92 -1.62 3.81
N GLU A 176 12.11 -0.52 4.53
CA GLU A 176 11.09 0.49 4.79
C GLU A 176 11.46 1.75 4.01
N ILE A 177 10.48 2.36 3.35
CA ILE A 177 10.58 3.67 2.73
C ILE A 177 9.45 4.51 3.32
N THR A 178 9.81 5.57 4.02
CA THR A 178 8.87 6.51 4.61
C THR A 178 9.06 7.87 3.95
N THR A 179 7.99 8.45 3.42
CA THR A 179 8.05 9.78 2.83
C THR A 179 7.57 10.85 3.81
N VAL A 180 8.32 11.94 3.91
CA VAL A 180 7.94 13.12 4.68
C VAL A 180 8.14 14.32 3.77
N GLY A 181 7.03 14.90 3.29
CA GLY A 181 7.08 15.89 2.22
C GLY A 181 7.63 15.27 0.93
N LEU A 182 8.73 15.84 0.41
CA LEU A 182 9.43 15.33 -0.79
C LEU A 182 10.67 14.49 -0.46
N ASP A 183 11.01 14.37 0.81
CA ASP A 183 12.16 13.60 1.25
C ASP A 183 11.74 12.16 1.58
N ALA A 184 12.66 11.21 1.37
CA ALA A 184 12.45 9.80 1.63
C ALA A 184 13.45 9.27 2.67
N TYR A 185 12.93 8.63 3.70
CA TYR A 185 13.66 7.93 4.73
C TYR A 185 13.65 6.45 4.40
N ILE A 186 14.83 5.86 4.17
CA ILE A 186 14.97 4.46 3.77
C ILE A 186 15.68 3.71 4.88
N ALA A 187 15.05 2.68 5.42
CA ALA A 187 15.67 1.76 6.37
C ALA A 187 15.80 0.36 5.76
N ASN A 188 16.94 -0.30 5.95
CA ASN A 188 17.14 -1.71 5.58
C ASN A 188 17.49 -2.49 6.83
N GLY A 189 17.01 -3.72 6.95
CA GLY A 189 17.36 -4.56 8.07
C GLY A 189 16.79 -5.96 7.95
N ASN A 190 16.64 -6.60 9.10
CA ASN A 190 16.07 -7.93 9.22
C ASN A 190 14.92 -7.92 10.23
N CYS A 191 14.01 -8.86 10.05
CA CYS A 191 12.93 -9.14 10.98
C CYS A 191 13.14 -10.48 11.67
N GLU A 192 12.51 -10.61 12.84
CA GLU A 192 12.40 -11.84 13.62
C GLU A 192 10.93 -12.05 14.00
N ILE A 193 10.56 -13.30 14.23
CA ILE A 193 9.21 -13.64 14.73
C ILE A 193 9.06 -12.98 16.09
N TYR A 194 7.99 -12.20 16.26
CA TYR A 194 7.75 -11.48 17.50
C TYR A 194 6.75 -12.23 18.38
N ASN A 195 7.23 -12.78 19.49
CA ASN A 195 6.41 -13.37 20.54
C ASN A 195 6.29 -12.36 21.69
N GLU A 196 5.07 -12.06 22.12
CA GLU A 196 4.82 -11.07 23.19
C GLU A 196 5.38 -11.53 24.56
N GLU A 197 5.74 -12.80 24.69
CA GLU A 197 6.36 -13.41 25.87
C GLU A 197 7.81 -12.92 26.10
N ASP A 198 8.47 -12.39 25.07
CA ASP A 198 9.87 -11.91 25.12
C ASP A 198 10.02 -10.54 25.81
N LYS A 199 8.93 -9.92 26.28
CA LYS A 199 8.96 -8.65 27.03
C LYS A 199 9.41 -8.80 28.50
N LYS A 200 9.69 -10.02 28.97
CA LYS A 200 9.96 -10.33 30.39
C LYS A 200 11.42 -10.63 30.74
N LEU A 201 12.37 -10.30 29.87
CA LEU A 201 13.82 -10.45 30.14
C LEU A 201 14.51 -9.09 30.19
#